data_AF-A0A7C5CHN1-F1
#
_entry.id   AF-A0A7C5CHN1-F1
#
_cell.length_a   1.000
_cell.length_b   1.000
_cell.length_c   1.000
_cell.angle_alpha   90.00
_cell.angle_beta   90.00
_cell.angle_gamma   90.00
#
_symmetry.space_group_name_H-M   'P 1'
#
loop_
_entity.id
_entity.type
_entity.pdbx_description
1 polymer ?
#
loop_
_entity_poly.entity_id
_entity_poly.type
_entity_poly.pdbx_seq_one_letter_code
_entity_poly.pdbx_strand_id
1 'polypeptide(L)'
;MRSVISAILIVLFFNFLACKDPFRTRRPQGSGVQEGHWEFPATPEITIKNLYWAYNEKIISNYITCFADNFRFSPSSADSALYPDRFANWDLEIEIEVTRAIFARDTLILMLTYDQAHHDIISDTLAALYRHYTVVAVPSASAPSESPATGVAVFYLVRAQTGRWLIYLWKDEPERGSWGLLKQEFR
;
A
#
# COMPACT_ATOMS: atom_id res chain seq x y z
N MET A 1 -65.82 19.50 -32.07
CA MET A 1 -65.52 18.34 -31.21
C MET A 1 -64.41 17.44 -31.78
N ARG A 2 -64.45 17.04 -33.06
CA ARG A 2 -63.36 16.26 -33.72
C ARG A 2 -61.98 16.96 -33.71
N SER A 3 -61.93 18.28 -33.89
CA SER A 3 -60.67 19.04 -33.95
C SER A 3 -59.96 19.17 -32.59
N VAL A 4 -60.70 19.12 -31.47
CA VAL A 4 -60.14 19.20 -30.11
C VAL A 4 -59.54 17.85 -29.70
N ILE A 5 -60.19 16.75 -30.08
CA ILE A 5 -59.67 15.39 -29.87
C ILE A 5 -58.36 15.19 -30.64
N SER A 6 -58.27 15.73 -31.86
CA SER A 6 -57.03 15.68 -32.66
C SER A 6 -55.89 16.47 -32.03
N ALA A 7 -56.17 17.64 -31.44
CA ALA A 7 -55.15 18.45 -30.76
C ALA A 7 -54.63 17.78 -29.48
N ILE A 8 -55.51 17.12 -28.71
CA ILE A 8 -55.13 16.38 -27.49
C ILE A 8 -54.25 15.16 -27.83
N LEU A 9 -54.56 14.44 -28.91
CA LEU A 9 -53.75 13.30 -29.37
C LEU A 9 -52.35 13.73 -29.84
N ILE A 10 -52.22 14.90 -30.46
CA ILE A 10 -50.91 15.44 -30.89
C ILE A 10 -50.06 15.85 -29.68
N VAL A 11 -50.65 16.48 -28.66
CA VAL A 11 -49.94 16.87 -27.43
C VAL A 11 -49.50 15.64 -26.62
N LEU A 12 -50.32 14.58 -26.56
CA LEU A 12 -49.94 13.31 -25.92
C LEU A 12 -48.80 12.61 -26.68
N PHE A 13 -48.78 12.66 -28.02
CA PHE A 13 -47.72 12.03 -28.82
C PHE A 13 -46.35 12.72 -28.64
N PHE A 14 -46.32 14.04 -28.44
CA PHE A 14 -45.07 14.78 -28.21
C PHE A 14 -44.42 14.50 -26.83
N ASN A 15 -45.18 14.01 -25.84
CA ASN A 15 -44.64 13.67 -24.52
C ASN A 15 -43.87 12.34 -24.51
N PHE A 16 -44.07 11.45 -25.49
CA PHE A 16 -43.35 10.17 -25.56
C PHE A 16 -41.98 10.25 -26.23
N LEU A 17 -41.67 11.33 -26.95
CA LEU A 17 -40.38 11.51 -27.63
C LEU A 17 -39.28 12.11 -26.72
N ALA A 18 -39.62 12.55 -25.50
CA ALA A 18 -38.69 13.16 -24.56
C ALA A 18 -37.99 12.17 -23.62
N CYS A 19 -38.35 10.88 -23.63
CA CYS A 19 -37.69 9.86 -22.81
C CYS A 19 -36.43 9.33 -23.52
N LYS A 20 -35.34 10.11 -23.47
CA LYS A 20 -33.99 9.59 -23.68
C LYS A 20 -33.63 8.72 -22.46
N ASP A 21 -33.87 7.42 -22.58
CA ASP A 21 -33.29 6.33 -21.81
C ASP A 21 -32.99 6.63 -20.31
N PRO A 22 -33.99 6.52 -19.42
CA PRO A 22 -33.83 6.77 -17.98
C PRO A 22 -32.89 5.77 -17.28
N PHE A 23 -32.47 4.70 -17.98
CA PHE A 23 -31.53 3.70 -17.48
C PHE A 23 -30.17 3.77 -18.16
N ARG A 24 -29.86 4.86 -18.86
CA ARG A 24 -28.53 5.04 -19.46
C ARG A 24 -27.49 5.11 -18.34
N THR A 25 -26.80 3.99 -18.12
CA THR A 25 -25.70 3.90 -17.17
C THR A 25 -24.68 4.98 -17.51
N ARG A 26 -24.37 5.84 -16.53
CA ARG A 26 -23.28 6.80 -16.64
C ARG A 26 -22.05 6.02 -17.14
N ARG A 27 -21.34 6.54 -18.17
CA ARG A 27 -20.01 5.98 -18.48
C ARG A 27 -19.19 6.06 -17.19
N PRO A 28 -18.48 4.99 -16.78
CA PRO A 28 -17.59 5.05 -15.64
C PRO A 28 -16.73 6.29 -15.82
N GLN A 29 -16.83 7.23 -14.87
CA GLN A 29 -15.89 8.32 -14.80
C GLN A 29 -14.60 7.63 -14.45
N GLY A 30 -13.70 7.45 -15.42
CA GLY A 30 -12.44 6.74 -15.22
C GLY A 30 -11.78 7.31 -13.99
N SER A 31 -11.83 6.57 -12.90
CA SER A 31 -11.16 6.96 -11.68
C SER A 31 -9.69 6.89 -12.03
N GLY A 32 -8.98 8.03 -12.00
CA GLY A 32 -7.52 8.03 -11.98
C GLY A 32 -6.93 7.35 -10.73
N VAL A 33 -7.74 6.60 -9.98
CA VAL A 33 -7.31 5.66 -8.96
C VAL A 33 -6.71 4.50 -9.73
N GLN A 34 -5.39 4.41 -9.69
CA GLN A 34 -4.66 3.23 -10.14
C GLN A 34 -5.19 2.04 -9.33
N GLU A 35 -5.97 1.16 -9.97
CA GLU A 35 -6.39 -0.10 -9.36
C GLU A 35 -5.14 -0.99 -9.29
N GLY A 36 -4.51 -0.98 -8.12
CA GLY A 36 -3.36 -1.84 -7.83
C GLY A 36 -3.76 -3.28 -7.53
N HIS A 37 -2.77 -4.16 -7.50
CA HIS A 37 -2.98 -5.52 -7.01
C HIS A 37 -3.32 -5.47 -5.52
N TRP A 38 -4.40 -6.17 -5.16
CA TRP A 38 -4.88 -6.25 -3.80
C TRP A 38 -5.67 -7.53 -3.57
N GLU A 39 -5.36 -8.23 -2.48
CA GLU A 39 -6.15 -9.37 -2.00
C GLU A 39 -6.65 -9.12 -0.58
N PHE A 40 -7.77 -9.75 -0.19
CA PHE A 40 -8.23 -9.66 1.19
C PHE A 40 -7.20 -10.33 2.13
N PRO A 41 -6.66 -9.64 3.16
CA PRO A 41 -5.57 -10.14 4.00
C PRO A 41 -6.06 -11.20 5.02
N ALA A 42 -6.52 -12.35 4.52
CA ALA A 42 -7.01 -13.46 5.33
C ALA A 42 -5.89 -14.25 6.03
N THR A 43 -4.65 -14.13 5.53
CA THR A 43 -3.46 -14.76 6.11
C THR A 43 -2.32 -13.74 6.27
N PRO A 44 -1.33 -14.01 7.13
CA PRO A 44 -0.15 -13.17 7.27
C PRO A 44 0.60 -12.98 5.94
N GLU A 45 0.71 -14.04 5.14
CA GLU A 45 1.44 -14.03 3.86
C GLU A 45 0.76 -13.14 2.83
N ILE A 46 -0.58 -13.16 2.76
CA ILE A 46 -1.33 -12.26 1.88
C ILE A 46 -1.09 -10.80 2.30
N THR A 47 -0.97 -10.51 3.59
CA THR A 47 -0.66 -9.15 4.09
C THR A 47 0.71 -8.69 3.62
N ILE A 48 1.73 -9.55 3.69
CA ILE A 48 3.08 -9.22 3.20
C ILE A 48 3.11 -9.08 1.67
N LYS A 49 2.32 -9.89 0.95
CA LYS A 49 2.17 -9.77 -0.51
C LYS A 49 1.51 -8.45 -0.89
N ASN A 50 0.46 -8.05 -0.19
CA ASN A 50 -0.18 -6.75 -0.37
C ASN A 50 0.77 -5.59 -0.06
N LEU A 51 1.56 -5.69 1.00
CA LEU A 51 2.60 -4.70 1.33
C LEU A 51 3.59 -4.55 0.17
N TYR A 52 4.07 -5.68 -0.36
CA TYR A 52 4.97 -5.72 -1.51
C TYR A 52 4.36 -5.04 -2.75
N TRP A 53 3.12 -5.36 -3.10
CA TRP A 53 2.42 -4.74 -4.23
C TRP A 53 2.21 -3.24 -4.01
N ALA A 54 1.68 -2.86 -2.85
CA ALA A 54 1.44 -1.46 -2.52
C ALA A 54 2.72 -0.61 -2.59
N TYR A 55 3.85 -1.16 -2.12
CA TYR A 55 5.14 -0.48 -2.16
C TYR A 55 5.68 -0.32 -3.58
N ASN A 56 5.57 -1.37 -4.41
CA ASN A 56 6.11 -1.32 -5.77
C ASN A 56 5.21 -0.54 -6.74
N GLU A 57 3.89 -0.62 -6.57
CA GLU A 57 2.90 0.11 -7.37
C GLU A 57 2.67 1.55 -6.89
N LYS A 58 3.27 1.92 -5.76
CA LYS A 58 3.24 3.28 -5.19
C LYS A 58 1.82 3.71 -4.77
N ILE A 59 0.99 2.75 -4.37
CA ILE A 59 -0.40 3.00 -3.97
C ILE A 59 -0.47 3.14 -2.45
N ILE A 60 -0.37 4.38 -1.98
CA ILE A 60 -0.32 4.68 -0.53
C ILE A 60 -1.55 4.19 0.24
N SER A 61 -2.73 4.18 -0.38
CA SER A 61 -3.94 3.67 0.27
C SER A 61 -3.84 2.18 0.58
N ASN A 62 -3.27 1.39 -0.32
CA ASN A 62 -3.05 -0.05 -0.13
C ASN A 62 -1.91 -0.29 0.88
N TYR A 63 -0.94 0.62 0.94
CA TYR A 63 0.14 0.55 1.91
C TYR A 63 -0.40 0.71 3.33
N ILE A 64 -1.18 1.78 3.56
CA ILE A 64 -1.77 2.11 4.87
C ILE A 64 -2.63 0.96 5.40
N THR A 65 -3.41 0.30 4.53
CA THR A 65 -4.32 -0.79 4.92
C THR A 65 -3.62 -2.07 5.38
N CYS A 66 -2.29 -2.16 5.24
CA CYS A 66 -1.50 -3.29 5.74
C CYS A 66 -1.16 -3.18 7.24
N PHE A 67 -1.32 -2.02 7.85
CA PHE A 67 -0.83 -1.73 9.20
C PHE A 67 -1.96 -1.67 10.24
N ALA A 68 -1.61 -2.02 11.48
CA ALA A 68 -2.45 -1.79 12.65
C ALA A 68 -2.23 -0.36 13.18
N ASP A 69 -3.24 0.21 13.86
CA ASP A 69 -3.17 1.58 14.40
C ASP A 69 -2.00 1.79 15.38
N ASN A 70 -1.61 0.73 16.10
CA ASN A 70 -0.48 0.74 17.04
C ASN A 70 0.87 0.36 16.38
N PHE A 71 0.98 0.46 15.05
CA PHE A 71 2.20 0.10 14.33
C PHE A 71 3.45 0.82 14.85
N ARG A 72 4.57 0.11 14.88
CA ARG A 72 5.90 0.67 15.12
C ARG A 72 6.92 0.12 14.12
N PHE A 73 7.82 0.99 13.66
CA PHE A 73 9.03 0.58 12.97
C PHE A 73 10.19 0.54 13.96
N SER A 74 10.99 -0.53 13.89
CA SER A 74 12.16 -0.74 14.73
C SER A 74 13.38 -0.89 13.83
N PRO A 75 14.20 0.16 13.67
CA PRO A 75 15.42 0.07 12.88
C PRO A 75 16.46 -0.82 13.58
N SER A 76 17.60 -1.05 12.91
CA SER A 76 18.72 -1.72 13.55
C SER A 76 19.27 -0.91 14.74
N SER A 77 19.94 -1.60 15.67
CA SER A 77 20.58 -0.94 16.83
C SER A 77 21.69 0.01 16.40
N ALA A 78 22.42 -0.32 15.33
CA ALA A 78 23.44 0.55 14.74
C ALA A 78 22.82 1.84 14.19
N ASP A 79 21.72 1.75 13.43
CA ASP A 79 21.06 2.93 12.86
C ASP A 79 20.43 3.80 13.94
N SER A 80 19.84 3.18 14.96
CA SER A 80 19.31 3.88 16.14
C SER A 80 20.40 4.65 16.88
N ALA A 81 21.61 4.09 16.97
CA ALA A 81 22.73 4.75 17.64
C ALA A 81 23.30 5.90 16.81
N LEU A 82 23.31 5.78 15.48
CA LEU A 82 23.79 6.83 14.58
C LEU A 82 22.79 7.99 14.44
N TYR A 83 21.49 7.70 14.37
CA TYR A 83 20.44 8.68 14.12
C TYR A 83 19.28 8.58 15.15
N PRO A 84 19.56 8.75 16.45
CA PRO A 84 18.57 8.53 17.51
C PRO A 84 17.32 9.40 17.33
N ASP A 85 17.49 10.68 16.99
CA ASP A 85 16.38 11.62 16.79
C ASP A 85 15.54 11.28 15.55
N ARG A 86 16.16 10.69 14.52
CA ARG A 86 15.46 10.28 13.29
C ARG A 86 14.66 9.00 13.46
N PHE A 87 14.95 8.19 14.47
CA PHE A 87 14.21 6.95 14.75
C PHE A 87 13.34 7.02 16.00
N ALA A 88 13.46 8.09 16.78
CA ALA A 88 12.59 8.34 17.92
C ALA A 88 11.11 8.32 17.50
N ASN A 89 10.32 7.55 18.25
CA ASN A 89 8.87 7.42 18.13
C ASN A 89 8.37 7.09 16.72
N TRP A 90 9.09 6.29 15.94
CA TRP A 90 8.65 5.93 14.59
C TRP A 90 7.36 5.07 14.61
N ASP A 91 6.23 5.74 14.50
CA ASP A 91 4.89 5.18 14.50
C ASP A 91 4.28 5.14 13.09
N LEU A 92 2.98 4.83 13.03
CA LEU A 92 2.26 4.73 11.76
C LEU A 92 2.21 6.06 11.01
N GLU A 93 2.11 7.20 11.70
CA GLU A 93 2.01 8.50 11.04
C GLU A 93 3.32 8.82 10.31
N ILE A 94 4.45 8.67 11.01
CA ILE A 94 5.79 8.88 10.44
C ILE A 94 6.04 7.89 9.29
N GLU A 95 5.66 6.62 9.46
CA GLU A 95 5.82 5.61 8.41
C GLU A 95 5.08 5.97 7.13
N ILE A 96 3.86 6.51 7.26
CA ILE A 96 3.05 6.95 6.12
C ILE A 96 3.67 8.19 5.46
N GLU A 97 4.13 9.16 6.24
CA GLU A 97 4.78 10.38 5.74
C GLU A 97 6.03 10.04 4.92
N VAL A 98 6.93 9.26 5.51
CA VAL A 98 8.18 8.81 4.88
C VAL A 98 7.89 8.01 3.61
N THR A 99 6.94 7.08 3.66
CA THR A 99 6.59 6.26 2.49
C THR A 99 5.97 7.09 1.37
N ARG A 100 5.16 8.13 1.69
CA ARG A 100 4.67 9.08 0.68
C ARG A 100 5.82 9.83 0.01
N ALA A 101 6.80 10.30 0.79
CA ALA A 101 7.97 10.98 0.25
C ALA A 101 8.79 10.05 -0.65
N ILE A 102 8.96 8.78 -0.27
CA ILE A 102 9.59 7.75 -1.11
C ILE A 102 8.81 7.59 -2.42
N PHE A 103 7.50 7.42 -2.34
CA PHE A 103 6.66 7.18 -3.52
C PHE A 103 6.63 8.38 -4.47
N ALA A 104 6.65 9.61 -3.94
CA ALA A 104 6.67 10.83 -4.73
C ALA A 104 7.96 10.98 -5.56
N ARG A 105 9.08 10.42 -5.10
CA ARG A 105 10.34 10.43 -5.86
C ARG A 105 10.43 9.28 -6.87
N ASP A 106 9.62 8.23 -6.71
CA ASP A 106 9.67 6.99 -7.50
C ASP A 106 11.08 6.41 -7.64
N THR A 107 11.84 6.47 -6.54
CA THR A 107 13.27 6.16 -6.53
C THR A 107 13.59 4.78 -6.02
N LEU A 108 12.65 4.06 -5.38
CA LEU A 108 12.95 2.79 -4.71
C LEU A 108 12.09 1.65 -5.24
N ILE A 109 12.74 0.53 -5.54
CA ILE A 109 12.12 -0.76 -5.84
C ILE A 109 12.41 -1.71 -4.69
N LEU A 110 11.37 -2.43 -4.25
CA LEU A 110 11.44 -3.39 -3.17
C LEU A 110 11.32 -4.81 -3.72
N MET A 111 12.27 -5.67 -3.38
CA MET A 111 12.15 -7.12 -3.52
C MET A 111 12.05 -7.76 -2.14
N LEU A 112 11.07 -8.66 -1.96
CA LEU A 112 10.90 -9.46 -0.76
C LEU A 112 10.88 -10.94 -1.13
N THR A 113 11.69 -11.74 -0.44
CA THR A 113 11.72 -13.19 -0.57
C THR A 113 11.64 -13.85 0.81
N TYR A 114 11.26 -15.13 0.86
CA TYR A 114 11.36 -15.90 2.10
C TYR A 114 12.81 -15.94 2.58
N ASP A 115 13.04 -15.65 3.85
CA ASP A 115 14.36 -15.86 4.45
C ASP A 115 14.55 -17.35 4.76
N GLN A 116 15.63 -17.96 4.26
CA GLN A 116 15.86 -19.40 4.45
C GLN A 116 16.49 -19.74 5.80
N ALA A 117 17.07 -18.75 6.49
CA ALA A 117 17.75 -18.96 7.76
C ALA A 117 16.76 -19.01 8.95
N HIS A 118 15.64 -18.30 8.84
CA HIS A 118 14.61 -18.23 9.88
C HIS A 118 13.29 -18.84 9.40
N HIS A 119 12.52 -19.38 10.34
CA HIS A 119 11.19 -19.91 10.05
C HIS A 119 10.11 -18.96 10.49
N ASP A 120 9.09 -18.78 9.64
CA ASP A 120 7.87 -18.07 10.00
C ASP A 120 7.20 -18.74 11.21
N ILE A 121 6.76 -17.91 12.15
CA ILE A 121 6.01 -18.34 13.34
C ILE A 121 4.59 -17.88 13.14
N ILE A 122 3.64 -18.80 12.99
CA ILE A 122 2.25 -18.47 12.70
C ILE A 122 1.34 -19.18 13.70
N SER A 123 0.44 -18.42 14.30
CA SER A 123 -0.64 -18.90 15.16
C SER A 123 -1.98 -18.36 14.68
N ASP A 124 -3.06 -18.65 15.38
CA ASP A 124 -4.41 -18.20 15.01
C ASP A 124 -4.60 -16.67 15.07
N THR A 125 -3.79 -15.99 15.89
CA THR A 125 -3.97 -14.55 16.20
C THR A 125 -2.71 -13.72 16.04
N LEU A 126 -1.53 -14.33 16.09
CA LEU A 126 -0.24 -13.67 15.97
C LEU A 126 0.65 -14.38 14.96
N ALA A 127 1.48 -13.62 14.27
CA ALA A 127 2.48 -14.16 13.37
C ALA A 127 3.77 -13.32 13.38
N ALA A 128 4.90 -13.95 13.09
CA ALA A 128 6.17 -13.31 12.79
C ALA A 128 6.71 -13.90 11.48
N LEU A 129 6.81 -13.07 10.45
CA LEU A 129 7.23 -13.45 9.11
C LEU A 129 8.61 -12.87 8.82
N TYR A 130 9.54 -13.73 8.41
CA TYR A 130 10.93 -13.37 8.11
C TYR A 130 11.11 -13.26 6.60
N ARG A 131 11.43 -12.07 6.11
CA ARG A 131 11.62 -11.83 4.68
C ARG A 131 12.97 -11.22 4.43
N HIS A 132 13.77 -11.87 3.59
CA HIS A 132 14.95 -11.24 3.04
C HIS A 132 14.52 -10.12 2.10
N TYR A 133 15.02 -8.92 2.31
CA TYR A 133 14.73 -7.77 1.48
C TYR A 133 15.94 -7.35 0.65
N THR A 134 15.65 -6.81 -0.52
CA THR A 134 16.60 -6.03 -1.32
C THR A 134 15.88 -4.77 -1.77
N VAL A 135 16.40 -3.61 -1.37
CA VAL A 135 15.91 -2.31 -1.82
C VAL A 135 16.94 -1.69 -2.75
N VAL A 136 16.51 -1.36 -3.96
CA VAL A 136 17.37 -0.81 -5.00
C VAL A 136 16.89 0.59 -5.34
N ALA A 137 17.82 1.55 -5.38
CA ALA A 137 17.56 2.85 -5.96
C ALA A 137 17.44 2.72 -7.49
N VAL A 138 16.35 3.22 -8.07
CA VAL A 138 16.17 3.31 -9.52
C VAL A 138 17.26 4.24 -10.05
N PRO A 139 18.17 3.76 -10.92
CA PRO A 139 19.24 4.59 -11.43
C PRO A 139 18.65 5.78 -12.20
N SER A 140 18.94 6.99 -11.74
CA SER A 140 18.75 8.18 -12.56
C SER A 140 19.90 8.28 -13.56
N ALA A 141 19.65 8.82 -14.75
CA ALA A 141 20.61 8.91 -15.84
C ALA A 141 21.92 9.67 -15.49
N SER A 142 21.98 10.32 -14.33
CA SER A 142 23.09 11.17 -13.87
C SER A 142 23.83 10.67 -12.61
N ALA A 143 23.48 9.53 -12.02
CA ALA A 143 24.12 9.04 -10.80
C ALA A 143 24.50 7.54 -10.87
N PRO A 144 25.69 7.14 -10.38
CA PRO A 144 26.02 5.73 -10.25
C PRO A 144 25.02 5.03 -9.33
N SER A 145 24.65 3.79 -9.67
CA SER A 145 23.80 2.94 -8.82
C SER A 145 24.44 2.82 -7.44
N GLU A 146 23.77 3.36 -6.42
CA GLU A 146 24.14 3.06 -5.04
C GLU A 146 24.04 1.55 -4.80
N SER A 147 24.83 1.05 -3.85
CA SER A 147 24.74 -0.35 -3.47
C SER A 147 23.35 -0.62 -2.89
N PRO A 148 22.69 -1.73 -3.26
CA PRO A 148 21.38 -2.04 -2.71
C PRO A 148 21.46 -2.24 -1.19
N ALA A 149 20.41 -1.84 -0.49
CA ALA A 149 20.23 -2.20 0.90
C ALA A 149 19.66 -3.62 0.99
N THR A 150 20.30 -4.49 1.76
CA THR A 150 19.87 -5.89 1.95
C THR A 150 19.86 -6.26 3.43
N GLY A 151 19.01 -7.24 3.78
CA GLY A 151 18.89 -7.74 5.13
C GLY A 151 17.60 -8.53 5.33
N VAL A 152 17.21 -8.72 6.58
CA VAL A 152 15.97 -9.41 6.96
C VAL A 152 14.99 -8.41 7.57
N ALA A 153 13.80 -8.35 7.01
CA ALA A 153 12.66 -7.65 7.59
C ALA A 153 11.82 -8.67 8.37
N VAL A 154 11.65 -8.42 9.66
CA VAL A 154 10.78 -9.22 10.52
C VAL A 154 9.48 -8.48 10.71
N PHE A 155 8.40 -9.02 10.12
CA PHE A 155 7.07 -8.47 10.23
C PHE A 155 6.30 -9.22 11.32
N TYR A 156 5.91 -8.52 12.37
CA TYR A 156 5.00 -9.04 13.38
C TYR A 156 3.58 -8.59 13.05
N LEU A 157 2.69 -9.57 12.95
CA LEU A 157 1.31 -9.39 12.54
C LEU A 157 0.33 -9.87 13.61
N VAL A 158 -0.83 -9.23 13.63
CA VAL A 158 -1.96 -9.58 14.49
C VAL A 158 -3.21 -9.75 13.64
N ARG A 159 -4.05 -10.72 14.02
CA ARG A 159 -5.37 -10.91 13.40
C ARG A 159 -6.40 -10.01 14.09
N ALA A 160 -6.94 -9.05 13.34
CA ALA A 160 -8.03 -8.19 13.79
C ALA A 160 -9.34 -8.97 13.92
N GLN A 161 -10.30 -8.40 14.66
CA GLN A 161 -11.65 -8.98 14.83
C GLN A 161 -12.41 -9.13 13.50
N THR A 162 -12.07 -8.31 12.50
CA THR A 162 -12.59 -8.39 11.14
C THR A 162 -12.04 -9.59 10.34
N GLY A 163 -11.16 -10.40 10.95
CA GLY A 163 -10.50 -11.52 10.32
C GLY A 163 -9.28 -11.15 9.47
N ARG A 164 -8.96 -9.85 9.36
CA ARG A 164 -7.82 -9.32 8.60
C ARG A 164 -6.53 -9.42 9.41
N TRP A 165 -5.43 -9.76 8.76
CA TRP A 165 -4.10 -9.64 9.34
C TRP A 165 -3.52 -8.24 9.08
N LEU A 166 -2.85 -7.70 10.10
CA LEU A 166 -2.28 -6.35 10.09
C LEU A 166 -0.89 -6.37 10.72
N ILE A 167 0.05 -5.61 10.16
CA ILE A 167 1.41 -5.45 10.69
C ILE A 167 1.37 -4.45 11.83
N TYR A 168 1.80 -4.85 13.02
CA TYR A 168 1.89 -3.95 14.19
C TYR A 168 3.35 -3.64 14.58
N LEU A 169 4.31 -4.45 14.14
CA LEU A 169 5.72 -4.15 14.33
C LEU A 169 6.50 -4.64 13.12
N TRP A 170 7.37 -3.79 12.61
CA TRP A 170 8.34 -4.12 11.58
C TRP A 170 9.74 -3.84 12.10
N LYS A 171 10.54 -4.89 12.24
CA LYS A 171 11.94 -4.81 12.64
C LYS A 171 12.88 -4.97 11.43
N ASP A 172 13.90 -4.13 11.37
CA ASP A 172 14.96 -4.19 10.35
C ASP A 172 16.23 -4.83 10.92
N GLU A 173 16.70 -5.88 10.26
CA GLU A 173 17.94 -6.61 10.58
C GLU A 173 18.87 -6.59 9.36
N PRO A 174 19.66 -5.51 9.19
CA PRO A 174 20.45 -5.29 7.98
C PRO A 174 21.67 -6.18 7.86
N GLU A 175 22.01 -6.54 6.62
CA GLU A 175 23.27 -7.18 6.24
C GLU A 175 24.24 -6.19 5.58
N ARG A 176 23.75 -5.42 4.60
CA ARG A 176 24.53 -4.41 3.88
C ARG A 176 23.66 -3.21 3.53
N GLY A 177 24.05 -2.03 4.01
CA GLY A 177 23.10 -0.91 4.09
C GLY A 177 21.92 -1.29 4.99
N SER A 178 20.94 -0.42 5.15
CA SER A 178 19.73 -0.80 5.88
C SER A 178 18.50 -0.12 5.31
N TRP A 179 17.36 -0.76 5.49
CA TRP A 179 16.10 -0.15 5.10
C TRP A 179 15.80 1.06 5.99
N GLY A 180 16.18 0.99 7.27
CA GLY A 180 16.12 2.13 8.19
C GLY A 180 16.90 3.35 7.67
N LEU A 181 18.14 3.16 7.23
CA LEU A 181 18.99 4.24 6.69
C LEU A 181 18.38 4.87 5.45
N LEU A 182 17.83 4.06 4.53
CA LEU A 182 17.13 4.58 3.36
C LEU A 182 15.89 5.40 3.76
N LYS A 183 15.08 4.87 4.69
CA LYS A 183 13.84 5.54 5.12
C LYS A 183 14.12 6.89 5.79
N GLN A 184 15.15 7.00 6.63
CA GLN A 184 15.39 8.24 7.37
C GLN A 184 15.77 9.43 6.48
N GLU A 185 16.27 9.19 5.26
CA GLU A 185 16.58 10.26 4.28
C GLU A 185 15.33 11.00 3.76
N PHE A 186 14.16 10.38 3.94
CA PHE A 186 12.87 10.90 3.53
C PHE A 186 12.03 11.41 4.70
N ARG A 187 12.59 11.39 5.92
CA ARG A 187 11.98 11.94 7.13
C ARG A 187 12.36 13.40 7.36
#